data_AF-A0A6C0CBI5-F1
#
_entry.id   AF-A0A6C0CBI5-F1
#
_cell.length_a   1.000
_cell.length_b   1.000
_cell.length_c   1.000
_cell.angle_alpha   90.00
_cell.angle_beta   90.00
_cell.angle_gamma   90.00
#
_symmetry.space_group_name_H-M   'P 1'
#
loop_
_entity.id
_entity.type
_entity.pdbx_description
1 polymer ?
#
loop_
_entity_poly.entity_id
_entity_poly.type
_entity_poly.pdbx_seq_one_letter_code
_entity_poly.pdbx_strand_id
1 'polypeptide(L)'
;MIKISLDTQLINLNNLHNKKVGGITLEEIISLIFYAANTMTNRDETWKDYYKKFQLDLSEQNNKGWPKLIFTRNDSRKRLDSLMTETFISSDNLLLLLLQLLYIEKNKKNNIINSVYVSFERYDILSHRLDNIDNQKDIKQLSLDKMFEILEAYINIYMSLYNNKMLFEYKLSKNILTMLNN
;
A
#
# COMPACT_ATOMS: atom_id res chain seq x y z
N MET A 1 14.95 14.95 9.59
CA MET A 1 14.35 14.38 8.37
C MET A 1 14.08 12.91 8.63
N ILE A 2 12.83 12.46 8.45
CA ILE A 2 12.45 11.06 8.70
C ILE A 2 12.91 10.24 7.49
N LYS A 3 13.71 9.21 7.73
CA LYS A 3 14.05 8.18 6.74
C LYS A 3 13.25 6.94 7.04
N ILE A 4 12.72 6.31 6.01
CA ILE A 4 11.93 5.10 6.13
C ILE A 4 12.72 3.93 5.57
N SER A 5 12.75 2.85 6.34
CA SER A 5 13.22 1.55 5.88
C SER A 5 12.03 0.75 5.37
N LEU A 6 12.21 0.06 4.24
CA LEU A 6 11.19 -0.83 3.69
C LEU A 6 10.76 -1.88 4.73
N ASP A 7 11.71 -2.45 5.47
CA ASP A 7 11.43 -3.50 6.46
C ASP A 7 10.50 -3.06 7.59
N THR A 8 10.46 -1.76 7.92
CA THR A 8 9.53 -1.24 8.94
C THR A 8 8.13 -0.99 8.37
N GLN A 9 7.99 -0.95 7.04
CA GLN A 9 6.73 -0.77 6.35
C GLN A 9 6.07 -2.08 5.93
N LEU A 10 6.81 -3.19 5.83
CA LEU A 10 6.24 -4.48 5.39
C LEU A 10 5.88 -5.39 6.57
N ILE A 11 4.89 -6.25 6.37
CA ILE A 11 4.60 -7.36 7.28
C ILE A 11 5.62 -8.46 7.04
N ASN A 12 6.25 -8.95 8.11
CA ASN A 12 7.23 -10.03 8.01
C ASN A 12 6.63 -11.26 7.29
N LEU A 13 7.33 -11.76 6.26
CA LEU A 13 6.89 -12.90 5.45
C LEU A 13 6.56 -14.15 6.31
N ASN A 14 7.29 -14.38 7.40
CA ASN A 14 7.05 -15.52 8.29
C ASN A 14 5.65 -15.48 8.93
N ASN A 15 5.09 -14.27 9.12
CA ASN A 15 3.75 -14.08 9.67
C ASN A 15 2.64 -14.42 8.64
N LEU A 16 3.00 -14.53 7.36
CA LEU A 16 2.04 -14.76 6.26
C LEU A 16 1.97 -16.23 5.82
N HIS A 17 3.00 -17.03 6.14
CA HIS A 17 3.21 -18.36 5.56
C HIS A 17 2.02 -19.33 5.75
N ASN A 18 1.33 -19.26 6.89
CA ASN A 18 0.24 -20.19 7.24
C ASN A 18 -1.16 -19.61 6.99
N LYS A 19 -1.25 -18.43 6.36
CA LYS A 19 -2.52 -17.75 6.19
C LYS A 19 -3.24 -18.23 4.92
N LYS A 20 -4.57 -18.23 4.99
CA LYS A 20 -5.45 -18.51 3.84
C LYS A 20 -5.63 -17.28 2.98
N VAL A 21 -5.82 -17.50 1.69
CA VAL A 21 -5.92 -16.44 0.68
C VAL A 21 -7.09 -15.51 0.96
N GLY A 22 -8.29 -16.00 1.27
CA GLY A 22 -9.41 -15.11 1.63
C GLY A 22 -9.33 -14.45 3.01
N GLY A 23 -8.26 -14.70 3.78
CA GLY A 23 -7.93 -13.93 4.97
C GLY A 23 -6.94 -12.79 4.73
N ILE A 24 -6.41 -12.65 3.51
CA ILE A 24 -5.34 -11.69 3.21
C ILE A 24 -5.87 -10.25 3.25
N THR A 25 -5.13 -9.33 3.85
CA THR A 25 -5.46 -7.90 3.87
C THR A 25 -4.67 -7.11 2.83
N LEU A 26 -4.98 -5.82 2.65
CA LEU A 26 -4.24 -4.93 1.74
C LEU A 26 -2.76 -4.80 2.12
N GLU A 27 -2.44 -4.64 3.41
CA GLU A 27 -1.05 -4.53 3.86
C GLU A 27 -0.25 -5.80 3.56
N GLU A 28 -0.89 -6.96 3.71
CA GLU A 28 -0.26 -8.26 3.50
C GLU A 28 -0.06 -8.54 2.02
N ILE A 29 -1.02 -8.22 1.15
CA ILE A 29 -0.83 -8.41 -0.30
C ILE A 29 0.26 -7.50 -0.85
N ILE A 30 0.36 -6.24 -0.37
CA ILE A 30 1.47 -5.36 -0.74
C ILE A 30 2.81 -5.98 -0.28
N SER A 31 2.87 -6.48 0.96
CA SER A 31 4.08 -7.14 1.48
C SER A 31 4.49 -8.34 0.63
N LEU A 32 3.54 -9.21 0.24
CA LEU A 32 3.81 -10.34 -0.65
C LEU A 32 4.36 -9.91 -2.00
N ILE A 33 3.83 -8.84 -2.60
CA ILE A 33 4.31 -8.32 -3.88
C ILE A 33 5.76 -7.83 -3.76
N PHE A 34 6.11 -7.15 -2.68
CA PHE A 34 7.51 -6.78 -2.41
C PHE A 34 8.43 -7.99 -2.30
N TYR A 35 8.01 -9.02 -1.55
CA TYR A 35 8.80 -10.25 -1.41
C TYR A 35 8.93 -11.01 -2.72
N ALA A 36 7.86 -11.06 -3.53
CA ALA A 36 7.88 -11.65 -4.85
C ALA A 36 8.84 -10.88 -5.77
N ALA A 37 8.72 -9.55 -5.84
CA ALA A 37 9.60 -8.71 -6.65
C ALA A 37 11.08 -8.91 -6.29
N ASN A 38 11.42 -8.88 -5.00
CA ASN A 38 12.79 -9.13 -4.54
C ASN A 38 13.27 -10.54 -4.92
N THR A 39 12.42 -11.56 -4.79
CA THR A 39 12.75 -12.94 -5.18
C THR A 39 13.02 -13.06 -6.69
N MET A 40 12.25 -12.35 -7.51
CA MET A 40 12.36 -12.36 -8.96
C MET A 40 13.63 -11.69 -9.48
N THR A 41 14.25 -10.78 -8.73
CA THR A 41 15.52 -10.14 -9.12
C THR A 41 16.67 -11.13 -9.40
N ASN A 42 16.64 -12.30 -8.76
CA ASN A 42 17.64 -13.36 -8.97
C ASN A 42 17.33 -14.25 -10.18
N ARG A 43 16.15 -14.11 -10.77
CA ARG A 43 15.61 -15.01 -11.81
C ARG A 43 15.43 -14.33 -13.15
N ASP A 44 15.25 -13.01 -13.14
CA ASP A 44 14.85 -12.24 -14.32
C ASP A 44 15.47 -10.83 -14.29
N GLU A 45 16.21 -10.46 -15.34
CA GLU A 45 16.89 -9.16 -15.43
C GLU A 45 15.90 -7.99 -15.52
N THR A 46 14.71 -8.18 -16.10
CA THR A 46 13.67 -7.13 -16.11
C THR A 46 13.22 -6.81 -14.69
N TRP A 47 12.99 -7.84 -13.86
CA TRP A 47 12.65 -7.65 -12.45
C TRP A 47 13.78 -7.02 -11.64
N LYS A 48 15.03 -7.38 -11.95
CA LYS A 48 16.21 -6.81 -11.31
C LYS A 48 16.35 -5.31 -11.62
N ASP A 49 16.22 -4.90 -12.88
CA ASP A 49 16.25 -3.49 -13.27
C ASP A 49 15.07 -2.72 -12.68
N TYR A 50 13.89 -3.33 -12.67
CA TYR A 50 12.69 -2.76 -12.06
C TYR A 50 12.87 -2.52 -10.55
N TYR A 51 13.41 -3.49 -9.83
CA TYR A 51 13.66 -3.37 -8.39
C TYR A 51 14.80 -2.38 -8.08
N LYS A 52 15.83 -2.33 -8.93
CA LYS A 52 16.91 -1.32 -8.84
C LYS A 52 16.35 0.09 -9.01
N LYS A 53 15.44 0.31 -9.96
CA LYS A 53 14.74 1.60 -10.11
C LYS A 53 13.96 1.96 -8.86
N PHE A 54 13.21 1.01 -8.28
CA PHE A 54 12.54 1.21 -6.99
C PHE A 54 13.51 1.65 -5.88
N GLN A 55 14.69 1.02 -5.78
CA GLN A 55 15.69 1.39 -4.77
C GLN A 55 16.23 2.82 -4.97
N LEU A 56 16.42 3.24 -6.22
CA LEU A 56 16.82 4.61 -6.55
C LEU A 56 15.73 5.62 -6.16
N ASP A 57 14.48 5.35 -6.52
CA ASP A 57 13.33 6.17 -6.16
C ASP A 57 13.17 6.28 -4.63
N LEU A 58 13.33 5.17 -3.90
CA LEU A 58 13.28 5.16 -2.44
C LEU A 58 14.41 6.01 -1.84
N SER A 59 15.62 5.92 -2.39
CA SER A 59 16.76 6.76 -1.98
C SER A 59 16.47 8.24 -2.21
N GLU A 60 15.93 8.58 -3.38
CA GLU A 60 15.53 9.95 -3.70
C GLU A 60 14.47 10.48 -2.72
N GLN A 61 13.41 9.70 -2.47
CA GLN A 61 12.37 10.07 -1.52
C GLN A 61 12.93 10.26 -0.10
N ASN A 62 13.81 9.37 0.36
CA ASN A 62 14.46 9.48 1.67
C ASN A 62 15.38 10.70 1.77
N ASN A 63 16.03 11.11 0.68
CA ASN A 63 16.89 12.30 0.63
C ASN A 63 16.09 13.61 0.59
N LYS A 64 14.94 13.61 -0.09
CA LYS A 64 13.98 14.74 -0.07
C LYS A 64 13.20 14.82 1.23
N GLY A 65 13.08 13.71 1.95
CA GLY A 65 12.27 13.57 3.16
C GLY A 65 10.86 13.08 2.83
N TRP A 66 10.24 12.38 3.78
CA TRP A 66 8.86 11.93 3.66
C TRP A 66 7.89 13.04 4.09
N PRO A 67 6.81 13.28 3.34
CA PRO A 67 5.85 14.33 3.67
C PRO A 67 5.30 14.21 5.08
N LYS A 68 5.24 15.32 5.80
CA LYS A 68 4.47 15.38 7.05
C LYS A 68 2.98 15.34 6.72
N LEU A 69 2.30 14.36 7.32
CA LEU A 69 0.87 14.15 7.14
C LEU A 69 0.10 14.83 8.26
N ILE A 70 -0.84 15.68 7.88
CA ILE A 70 -1.84 16.29 8.77
C ILE A 70 -3.18 15.66 8.38
N PHE A 71 -3.92 15.16 9.36
CA PHE A 71 -5.17 14.48 9.09
C PHE A 71 -6.36 15.37 9.44
N THR A 72 -7.31 15.46 8.52
CA THR A 72 -8.62 16.07 8.77
C THR A 72 -9.70 15.02 8.78
N ARG A 73 -10.64 15.19 9.71
CA ARG A 73 -11.76 14.29 9.88
C ARG A 73 -12.81 14.55 8.80
N ASN A 74 -13.25 13.50 8.12
CA ASN A 74 -14.36 13.56 7.17
C ASN A 74 -15.53 12.73 7.71
N ASP A 75 -16.41 13.38 8.45
CA ASP A 75 -17.57 12.74 9.09
C ASP A 75 -18.56 12.13 8.12
N SER A 76 -18.83 12.85 7.03
CA SER A 76 -19.78 12.39 6.00
C SER A 76 -19.36 11.07 5.35
N ARG A 77 -18.04 10.84 5.22
CA ARG A 77 -17.46 9.65 4.60
C ARG A 77 -16.86 8.68 5.61
N LYS A 78 -16.95 8.98 6.91
CA LYS A 78 -16.39 8.18 8.01
C LYS A 78 -14.90 7.82 7.80
N ARG A 79 -14.06 8.78 7.37
CA ARG A 79 -12.64 8.56 7.06
C ARG A 79 -11.73 9.73 7.49
N LEU A 80 -10.41 9.53 7.42
CA LEU A 80 -9.42 10.59 7.57
C LEU A 80 -8.85 10.98 6.20
N ASP A 81 -8.94 12.27 5.86
CA ASP A 81 -8.31 12.84 4.67
C ASP A 81 -6.88 13.30 5.02
N SER A 82 -5.91 13.02 4.15
CA SER A 82 -4.53 13.49 4.33
C SER A 82 -4.33 14.85 3.68
N LEU A 83 -3.92 15.82 4.49
CA LEU A 83 -3.30 17.05 4.03
C LEU A 83 -1.79 16.91 4.14
N MET A 84 -1.10 17.15 3.02
CA MET A 84 0.35 17.03 2.95
C MET A 84 0.96 18.41 2.87
N THR A 85 1.97 18.67 3.69
CA THR A 85 2.72 19.93 3.64
C THR A 85 3.81 19.93 2.56
N GLU A 86 4.20 18.74 2.12
CA GLU A 86 5.24 18.49 1.12
C GLU A 86 4.75 17.41 0.14
N THR A 87 5.33 17.34 -1.05
CA THR A 87 4.94 16.36 -2.07
C THR A 87 5.84 15.13 -2.03
N PHE A 88 5.25 13.95 -2.19
CA PHE A 88 6.00 12.76 -2.58
C PHE A 88 6.72 13.00 -3.92
N ILE A 89 7.79 12.25 -4.16
CA ILE A 89 8.36 12.20 -5.51
C ILE A 89 7.35 11.56 -6.46
N SER A 90 7.34 12.06 -7.70
CA SER A 90 6.62 11.36 -8.77
C SER A 90 7.40 10.10 -9.12
N SER A 91 6.69 8.98 -9.29
CA SER A 91 7.28 7.73 -9.71
C SER A 91 6.29 6.95 -10.57
N ASP A 92 6.82 6.27 -11.56
CA ASP A 92 6.17 5.28 -12.42
C ASP A 92 6.55 3.84 -11.98
N ASN A 93 7.09 3.67 -10.77
CA ASN A 93 7.39 2.38 -10.18
C ASN A 93 6.28 2.00 -9.18
N LEU A 94 5.59 0.88 -9.43
CA LEU A 94 4.47 0.41 -8.63
C LEU A 94 4.90 0.19 -7.17
N LEU A 95 6.10 -0.36 -6.93
CA LEU A 95 6.58 -0.60 -5.57
C LEU A 95 6.69 0.71 -4.79
N LEU A 96 7.18 1.80 -5.41
CA LEU A 96 7.20 3.08 -4.72
C LEU A 96 5.79 3.60 -4.44
N LEU A 97 4.88 3.51 -5.41
CA LEU A 97 3.49 3.94 -5.21
C LEU A 97 2.80 3.16 -4.08
N LEU A 98 3.03 1.85 -4.01
CA LEU A 98 2.53 1.00 -2.91
C LEU A 98 3.17 1.37 -1.57
N LEU A 99 4.46 1.72 -1.55
CA LEU A 99 5.13 2.19 -0.34
C LEU A 99 4.58 3.54 0.15
N GLN A 100 4.26 4.46 -0.77
CA GLN A 100 3.59 5.72 -0.45
C GLN A 100 2.21 5.49 0.16
N LEU A 101 1.44 4.52 -0.37
CA LEU A 101 0.15 4.11 0.18
C LEU A 101 0.32 3.58 1.61
N LEU A 102 1.24 2.63 1.82
CA LEU A 102 1.54 2.09 3.14
C LEU A 102 1.92 3.18 4.14
N TYR A 103 2.79 4.10 3.73
CA TYR A 103 3.21 5.21 4.57
C TYR A 103 2.02 6.06 5.03
N ILE A 104 1.12 6.43 4.12
CA ILE A 104 -0.05 7.24 4.44
C ILE A 104 -0.95 6.52 5.45
N GLU A 105 -1.33 5.29 5.14
CA GLU A 105 -2.33 4.58 5.93
C GLU A 105 -1.79 4.12 7.30
N LYS A 106 -0.49 3.77 7.39
CA LYS A 106 0.14 3.50 8.70
C LYS A 106 0.19 4.75 9.58
N ASN A 107 0.47 5.93 9.00
CA ASN A 107 0.45 7.18 9.78
C ASN A 107 -0.97 7.55 10.22
N LYS A 108 -2.00 7.32 9.39
CA LYS A 108 -3.41 7.48 9.81
C LYS A 108 -3.74 6.59 11.00
N LYS A 109 -3.41 5.30 10.92
CA LYS A 109 -3.62 4.31 11.99
C LYS A 109 -2.93 4.73 13.29
N ASN A 110 -1.68 5.15 13.23
CA ASN A 110 -0.93 5.63 14.40
C ASN A 110 -1.52 6.92 14.99
N ASN A 111 -2.02 7.84 14.16
CA ASN A 111 -2.68 9.05 14.63
C ASN A 111 -3.97 8.72 15.39
N ILE A 112 -4.80 7.81 14.86
CA ILE A 112 -6.03 7.33 15.51
C ILE A 112 -5.73 6.63 16.83
N ILE A 113 -4.72 5.76 16.91
CA ILE A 113 -4.39 5.06 18.17
C ILE A 113 -4.00 6.06 19.27
N ASN A 114 -3.32 7.15 18.90
CA ASN A 114 -2.81 8.16 19.82
C ASN A 114 -3.82 9.26 20.17
N SER A 115 -5.00 9.28 19.55
CA SER A 115 -6.03 10.30 19.80
C SER A 115 -7.40 9.64 19.97
N VAL A 116 -8.27 10.20 20.81
CA VAL A 116 -9.56 9.57 21.20
C VAL A 116 -10.60 9.65 20.06
N TYR A 117 -10.26 9.19 18.85
CA TYR A 117 -11.17 9.12 17.70
C TYR A 117 -11.75 7.71 17.57
N VAL A 118 -12.51 7.31 18.57
CA VAL A 118 -13.20 6.01 18.60
C VAL A 118 -14.61 6.19 18.01
N SER A 119 -14.76 5.98 16.70
CA SER A 119 -16.00 5.52 16.03
C SER A 119 -15.99 5.72 14.49
N PHE A 120 -15.02 5.13 13.79
CA PHE A 120 -15.12 5.01 12.33
C PHE A 120 -15.10 3.55 11.91
N GLU A 121 -16.16 3.07 11.26
CA GLU A 121 -16.29 1.67 10.79
C GLU A 121 -15.34 1.33 9.61
N ARG A 122 -14.70 2.33 8.99
CA ARG A 122 -13.84 2.17 7.79
C ARG A 122 -12.42 2.73 7.96
N TYR A 123 -11.91 2.71 9.18
CA TYR A 123 -10.66 3.40 9.54
C TYR A 123 -9.37 2.69 9.14
N ASP A 124 -9.42 1.38 8.88
CA ASP A 124 -8.23 0.56 8.66
C ASP A 124 -8.34 -0.19 7.33
N ILE A 125 -8.17 0.55 6.24
CA ILE A 125 -8.18 -0.04 4.88
C ILE A 125 -7.05 -1.06 4.71
N LEU A 126 -5.96 -0.92 5.46
CA LEU A 126 -4.85 -1.87 5.49
C LEU A 126 -5.24 -3.24 6.06
N SER A 127 -6.20 -3.26 7.00
CA SER A 127 -6.72 -4.46 7.64
C SER A 127 -8.06 -4.93 7.06
N HIS A 128 -8.61 -4.22 6.06
CA HIS A 128 -9.81 -4.62 5.36
C HIS A 128 -9.60 -5.98 4.68
N ARG A 129 -10.65 -6.81 4.69
CA ARG A 129 -10.67 -8.13 4.05
C ARG A 129 -11.69 -8.11 2.92
N LEU A 130 -11.37 -8.78 1.82
CA LEU A 130 -12.28 -8.96 0.72
C LEU A 130 -13.25 -10.11 1.03
N ASP A 131 -14.55 -9.85 0.91
CA ASP A 131 -15.60 -10.82 1.26
C ASP A 131 -15.71 -12.01 0.28
N ASN A 132 -15.12 -11.92 -0.92
CA ASN A 132 -15.36 -12.85 -2.04
C ASN A 132 -14.09 -13.52 -2.60
N ILE A 133 -13.05 -13.69 -1.79
CA ILE A 133 -11.84 -14.41 -2.22
C ILE A 133 -11.92 -15.89 -1.84
N ASP A 134 -11.41 -16.76 -2.71
CA ASP A 134 -11.27 -18.19 -2.45
C ASP A 134 -10.52 -18.46 -1.12
N ASN A 135 -11.24 -19.04 -0.16
CA ASN A 135 -10.74 -19.32 1.18
C ASN A 135 -9.95 -20.63 1.29
N GLN A 136 -9.96 -21.47 0.25
CA GLN A 136 -9.40 -22.82 0.37
C GLN A 136 -7.88 -22.84 0.20
N LYS A 137 -7.34 -21.95 -0.63
CA LYS A 137 -5.91 -21.88 -0.96
C LYS A 137 -5.07 -21.27 0.15
N ASP A 138 -3.85 -21.79 0.30
CA ASP A 138 -2.82 -21.18 1.15
C ASP A 138 -2.14 -20.03 0.40
N ILE A 139 -1.72 -18.98 1.11
CA ILE A 139 -0.98 -17.84 0.51
C ILE A 139 0.25 -18.31 -0.28
N LYS A 140 0.95 -19.35 0.19
CA LYS A 140 2.13 -19.91 -0.50
C LYS A 140 1.86 -20.43 -1.91
N GLN A 141 0.59 -20.69 -2.25
CA GLN A 141 0.15 -21.17 -3.57
C GLN A 141 -0.29 -20.05 -4.49
N LEU A 142 -0.21 -18.79 -4.06
CA LEU A 142 -0.70 -17.66 -4.81
C LEU A 142 0.29 -17.29 -5.91
N SER A 143 -0.16 -17.29 -7.16
CA SER A 143 0.63 -16.79 -8.29
C SER A 143 0.76 -15.27 -8.22
N LEU A 144 1.80 -14.74 -8.86
CA LEU A 144 2.00 -13.29 -8.95
C LEU A 144 0.81 -12.58 -9.61
N ASP A 145 0.25 -13.15 -10.68
CA ASP A 145 -0.95 -12.62 -11.35
C ASP A 145 -2.13 -12.53 -10.39
N LYS A 146 -2.33 -13.56 -9.55
CA LYS A 146 -3.39 -13.53 -8.55
C LYS A 146 -3.09 -12.51 -7.44
N MET A 147 -1.81 -12.22 -7.16
CA MET A 147 -1.46 -11.13 -6.23
C MET A 147 -1.93 -9.79 -6.78
N PHE A 148 -1.68 -9.54 -8.08
CA PHE A 148 -2.08 -8.31 -8.73
C PHE A 148 -3.60 -8.16 -8.87
N GLU A 149 -4.33 -9.25 -9.16
CA GLU A 149 -5.80 -9.23 -9.17
C GLU A 149 -6.38 -8.84 -7.79
N ILE A 150 -5.84 -9.43 -6.71
CA ILE A 150 -6.26 -9.11 -5.34
C ILE A 150 -5.90 -7.67 -4.98
N LEU A 151 -4.69 -7.23 -5.36
CA LEU A 151 -4.27 -5.85 -5.17
C LEU A 151 -5.22 -4.89 -5.91
N GLU A 152 -5.55 -5.16 -7.17
CA GLU A 152 -6.46 -4.33 -7.96
C GLU A 152 -7.83 -4.19 -7.27
N ALA A 153 -8.39 -5.29 -6.76
CA ALA A 153 -9.63 -5.26 -5.99
C ALA A 153 -9.53 -4.33 -4.77
N TYR A 154 -8.43 -4.39 -4.02
CA TYR A 154 -8.21 -3.48 -2.90
C TYR A 154 -8.03 -2.02 -3.34
N ILE A 155 -7.30 -1.76 -4.42
CA ILE A 155 -7.08 -0.38 -4.88
C ILE A 155 -8.38 0.22 -5.42
N ASN A 156 -9.27 -0.58 -6.03
CA ASN A 156 -10.61 -0.14 -6.40
C ASN A 156 -11.45 0.27 -5.18
N ILE A 157 -11.37 -0.48 -4.08
CA ILE A 157 -12.01 -0.10 -2.80
C ILE A 157 -11.40 1.21 -2.27
N TYR A 158 -10.06 1.31 -2.27
CA TYR A 158 -9.35 2.50 -1.81
C TYR A 158 -9.74 3.74 -2.63
N MET A 159 -9.80 3.63 -3.95
CA MET A 159 -10.21 4.74 -4.84
C MET A 159 -11.68 5.13 -4.61
N SER A 160 -12.57 4.16 -4.39
CA SER A 160 -13.97 4.41 -4.03
C SER A 160 -14.08 5.13 -2.69
N LEU A 161 -13.26 4.72 -1.71
CA LEU A 161 -13.18 5.35 -0.40
C LEU A 161 -12.67 6.78 -0.52
N TYR A 162 -11.69 7.07 -1.37
CA TYR A 162 -11.08 8.40 -1.57
C TYR A 162 -11.45 9.04 -2.91
N ASN A 163 -12.73 9.06 -3.29
CA ASN A 163 -13.21 9.46 -4.62
C ASN A 163 -13.04 10.96 -5.02
N ASN A 164 -12.44 11.80 -4.17
CA ASN A 164 -12.25 13.22 -4.48
C ASN A 164 -10.95 13.41 -5.28
N LYS A 165 -11.08 13.84 -6.55
CA LYS A 165 -9.97 14.03 -7.50
C LYS A 165 -8.88 15.01 -7.02
N MET A 166 -9.19 15.86 -6.06
CA MET A 166 -8.23 16.81 -5.48
C MET A 166 -7.33 16.15 -4.44
N LEU A 167 -7.76 15.06 -3.81
CA LEU A 167 -7.00 14.34 -2.79
C LEU A 167 -5.84 13.57 -3.39
N PHE A 168 -4.75 13.46 -2.63
CA PHE A 168 -3.60 12.70 -3.04
C PHE A 168 -3.90 11.20 -3.10
N GLU A 169 -4.68 10.67 -2.15
CA GLU A 169 -5.10 9.27 -2.13
C GLU A 169 -5.82 8.86 -3.42
N TYR A 170 -6.66 9.76 -3.96
CA TYR A 170 -7.30 9.53 -5.26
C TYR A 170 -6.27 9.44 -6.38
N LYS A 171 -5.36 10.42 -6.47
CA LYS A 171 -4.34 10.47 -7.52
C LYS A 171 -3.40 9.26 -7.46
N LEU A 172 -2.98 8.88 -6.25
CA LEU A 172 -2.13 7.73 -6.00
C LEU A 172 -2.82 6.43 -6.43
N SER A 173 -4.05 6.20 -5.99
CA SER A 173 -4.79 4.99 -6.35
C SER A 173 -5.10 4.89 -7.84
N LYS A 174 -5.41 6.02 -8.48
CA LYS A 174 -5.55 6.09 -9.94
C LYS A 174 -4.26 5.72 -10.66
N ASN A 175 -3.11 6.20 -10.21
CA ASN A 175 -1.82 5.87 -10.81
C ASN A 175 -1.51 4.37 -10.64
N ILE A 176 -1.76 3.81 -9.46
CA ILE A 176 -1.61 2.37 -9.20
C ILE A 176 -2.50 1.55 -10.13
N LEU A 177 -3.80 1.87 -10.25
CA LEU A 177 -4.71 1.14 -11.16
C LEU A 177 -4.28 1.26 -12.62
N THR A 178 -3.79 2.43 -13.04
CA THR A 178 -3.28 2.61 -14.40
C THR A 178 -2.09 1.69 -14.66
N MET A 179 -1.21 1.49 -13.68
CA MET A 179 -0.09 0.57 -13.80
C MET A 179 -0.50 -0.90 -13.77
N LEU A 180 -1.56 -1.27 -13.05
CA LEU A 180 -2.05 -2.66 -13.00
C LEU A 180 -2.77 -3.07 -14.30
N ASN A 181 -3.35 -2.11 -15.02
CA ASN A 181 -4.12 -2.33 -16.24
C ASN A 181 -3.30 -2.24 -17.54
N ASN A 182 -2.00 -1.94 -17.43
CA ASN A 182 -1.07 -1.79 -18.56
C ASN A 182 -0.02 -2.91 -18.52
#